data_AF-A0A967LBI5-F1
#
_entry.id   AF-A0A967LBI5-F1
#
_cell.length_a   1.000
_cell.length_b   1.000
_cell.length_c   1.000
_cell.angle_alpha   90.00
_cell.angle_beta   90.00
_cell.angle_gamma   90.00
#
_symmetry.space_group_name_H-M   'P 1'
#
loop_
_entity.id
_entity.type
_entity.pdbx_description
1 polymer ?
#
loop_
_entity_poly.entity_id
_entity_poly.type
_entity_poly.pdbx_seq_one_letter_code
_entity_poly.pdbx_strand_id
1 'polypeptide(L)'
;NTDKPFDRFIHEQIAGDLLPSQDNRQRREQIIATGYLAIGPWTLQNYIKGQLAADVVDHQIDRIGRTFLAQTLSCARCHDHKFDP
;
A
#
# COMPACT_ATOMS: atom_id res chain seq x y z
N ASN A 1 -5.75 -2.23 -17.05
CA ASN A 1 -6.82 -2.41 -16.03
C ASN A 1 -8.23 -2.40 -16.65
N THR A 2 -8.37 -2.56 -17.98
CA THR A 2 -9.67 -2.48 -18.72
C THR A 2 -10.53 -1.28 -18.34
N ASP A 3 -9.90 -0.15 -17.96
CA ASP A 3 -10.56 1.09 -17.55
C ASP A 3 -11.67 0.89 -16.52
N LYS A 4 -11.41 0.03 -15.52
CA LYS A 4 -12.27 -0.12 -14.34
C LYS A 4 -12.59 1.26 -13.72
N PRO A 5 -13.80 1.44 -13.16
CA PRO A 5 -14.11 2.60 -12.33
C PRO A 5 -12.99 2.89 -11.33
N PHE A 6 -12.61 4.15 -11.18
CA PHE A 6 -11.41 4.52 -10.44
C PHE A 6 -11.50 4.13 -8.95
N ASP A 7 -12.67 4.26 -8.35
CA ASP A 7 -12.98 3.77 -7.00
C ASP A 7 -12.73 2.26 -6.89
N ARG A 8 -13.15 1.48 -7.89
CA ARG A 8 -12.91 0.04 -7.93
C ARG A 8 -11.44 -0.28 -8.08
N PHE A 9 -10.74 0.46 -8.93
CA PHE A 9 -9.29 0.32 -9.09
C PHE A 9 -8.56 0.54 -7.76
N ILE A 10 -8.88 1.62 -7.02
CA ILE A 10 -8.27 1.90 -5.71
C ILE A 10 -8.54 0.77 -4.71
N HIS A 11 -9.78 0.30 -4.59
CA HIS A 11 -10.11 -0.81 -3.68
C HIS A 11 -9.32 -2.08 -4.00
N GLU A 12 -9.13 -2.39 -5.28
CA GLU A 12 -8.32 -3.55 -5.69
C GLU A 12 -6.83 -3.38 -5.34
N GLN A 13 -6.28 -2.15 -5.39
CA GLN A 13 -4.88 -1.88 -5.01
C GLN A 13 -4.66 -2.00 -3.49
N ILE A 14 -5.64 -1.62 -2.67
CA ILE A 14 -5.51 -1.56 -1.20
C ILE A 14 -5.98 -2.85 -0.52
N ALA A 15 -6.97 -3.54 -1.08
CA ALA A 15 -7.66 -4.64 -0.40
C ALA A 15 -8.11 -5.77 -1.36
N GLY A 16 -7.52 -5.88 -2.55
CA GLY A 16 -7.97 -6.83 -3.57
C GLY A 16 -8.02 -8.29 -3.10
N ASP A 17 -7.07 -8.73 -2.27
CA ASP A 17 -7.04 -10.06 -1.66
C ASP A 17 -8.21 -10.35 -0.72
N LEU A 18 -8.86 -9.31 -0.20
CA LEU A 18 -10.05 -9.39 0.66
C LEU A 18 -11.37 -9.26 -0.12
N LEU A 19 -11.33 -8.85 -1.40
CA LEU A 19 -12.54 -8.65 -2.19
C LEU A 19 -13.14 -9.97 -2.68
N PRO A 20 -14.47 -10.08 -2.77
CA PRO A 20 -15.10 -11.22 -3.42
C PRO A 20 -14.78 -11.25 -4.91
N SER A 21 -14.67 -12.46 -5.46
CA SER A 21 -14.41 -12.72 -6.88
C SER A 21 -15.45 -13.68 -7.45
N GLN A 22 -15.96 -13.39 -8.65
CA GLN A 22 -16.90 -14.25 -9.38
C GLN A 22 -16.22 -15.47 -10.00
N ASP A 23 -14.94 -15.35 -10.36
CA ASP A 23 -14.17 -16.43 -10.96
C ASP A 23 -12.68 -16.35 -10.60
N ASN A 24 -11.94 -17.40 -10.96
CA ASN A 24 -10.50 -17.50 -10.71
C ASN A 24 -9.68 -16.44 -11.45
N ARG A 25 -10.15 -15.91 -12.58
CA ARG A 25 -9.44 -14.86 -13.32
C ARG A 25 -9.54 -13.54 -12.57
N GLN A 26 -10.74 -13.15 -12.15
CA GLN A 26 -10.97 -11.96 -11.35
C GLN A 26 -10.21 -12.03 -10.02
N ARG A 27 -10.21 -13.19 -9.35
CA ARG A 27 -9.44 -13.38 -8.12
C ARG A 27 -7.94 -13.11 -8.32
N ARG A 28 -7.37 -13.61 -9.42
CA ARG A 28 -5.96 -13.35 -9.75
C ARG A 28 -5.69 -11.87 -10.00
N GLU A 29 -6.56 -11.19 -10.74
CA GLU A 29 -6.41 -9.75 -10.98
C GLU A 29 -6.45 -8.93 -9.68
N GLN A 30 -7.36 -9.27 -8.76
CA GLN A 30 -7.48 -8.61 -7.46
C GLN A 30 -6.24 -8.85 -6.57
N ILE A 31 -5.71 -10.08 -6.54
CA ILE A 31 -4.47 -10.40 -5.82
C ILE A 31 -3.27 -9.66 -6.41
N ILE A 32 -3.15 -9.63 -7.75
CA ILE A 32 -2.08 -8.89 -8.44
C ILE A 32 -2.15 -7.41 -8.09
N ALA A 33 -3.35 -6.82 -8.05
CA ALA A 33 -3.54 -5.42 -7.68
C ALA A 33 -3.07 -5.13 -6.24
N THR A 34 -3.38 -6.02 -5.29
CA THR A 34 -2.95 -5.90 -3.88
C THR A 34 -1.42 -5.88 -3.74
N GLY A 35 -0.70 -6.43 -4.71
CA GLY A 35 0.76 -6.36 -4.80
C GLY A 35 1.33 -4.95 -4.71
N TYR A 36 0.53 -3.90 -4.98
CA TYR A 36 0.87 -2.50 -4.73
C TYR A 36 1.41 -2.24 -3.31
N LEU A 37 0.84 -2.88 -2.29
CA LEU A 37 1.26 -2.76 -0.89
C LEU A 37 2.60 -3.46 -0.59
N ALA A 38 3.10 -4.29 -1.51
CA ALA A 38 4.38 -4.99 -1.39
C ALA A 38 5.49 -4.35 -2.23
N ILE A 39 5.18 -3.32 -3.02
CA ILE A 39 6.23 -2.56 -3.72
C ILE A 39 6.90 -1.67 -2.67
N GLY A 40 8.23 -1.60 -2.66
CA GLY A 40 8.97 -0.78 -1.71
C GLY A 40 10.46 -1.11 -1.69
N PRO A 41 11.28 -0.31 -1.01
CA PRO A 41 12.66 -0.67 -0.76
C PRO A 41 12.70 -1.82 0.25
N TRP A 42 13.21 -2.96 -0.19
CA TRP A 42 13.38 -4.16 0.62
C TRP A 42 14.85 -4.30 1.00
N THR A 43 15.14 -4.24 2.29
CA THR A 43 16.49 -4.49 2.79
C THR A 43 16.72 -5.99 2.93
N LEU A 44 17.67 -6.54 2.16
CA LEU A 44 17.97 -7.98 2.14
C LEU A 44 19.04 -8.40 3.17
N GLN A 45 19.61 -7.46 3.91
CA GLN A 45 20.71 -7.69 4.87
C GLN A 45 20.41 -7.03 6.22
N ASN A 46 20.82 -7.68 7.31
CA ASN A 46 20.76 -7.16 8.69
C ASN A 46 19.36 -6.71 9.16
N TYR A 47 18.29 -7.40 8.72
CA TYR A 47 16.95 -7.05 9.17
C TYR A 47 16.65 -7.57 10.57
N ILE A 48 16.12 -6.69 11.42
CA ILE A 48 15.43 -7.08 12.66
C ILE A 48 13.96 -7.24 12.30
N LYS A 49 13.35 -8.41 12.55
CA LYS A 49 11.98 -8.71 12.10
C LYS A 49 10.95 -7.63 12.48
N GLY A 50 11.03 -7.12 13.71
CA GLY A 50 10.13 -6.06 14.18
C GLY A 50 10.31 -4.75 13.42
N GLN A 51 11.56 -4.35 13.15
CA GLN A 51 11.86 -3.15 12.37
C GLN A 51 11.38 -3.30 10.93
N LEU A 52 11.60 -4.47 10.31
CA LEU A 52 11.14 -4.73 8.95
C LEU A 52 9.61 -4.64 8.84
N ALA A 53 8.87 -5.17 9.82
CA ALA A 53 7.41 -5.05 9.83
C ALA A 53 6.96 -3.58 9.93
N ALA A 54 7.61 -2.79 10.79
CA ALA A 54 7.33 -1.36 10.90
C ALA A 54 7.69 -0.60 9.62
N ASP A 55 8.81 -0.90 8.97
CA ASP A 55 9.22 -0.28 7.71
C ASP A 55 8.24 -0.61 6.57
N VAL A 56 7.73 -1.84 6.50
CA VAL A 56 6.70 -2.22 5.51
C VAL A 56 5.43 -1.39 5.72
N VAL A 57 4.97 -1.25 6.97
CA VAL A 57 3.78 -0.45 7.30
C VAL A 57 4.01 1.02 6.95
N ASP A 58 5.17 1.59 7.28
CA ASP A 58 5.53 2.97 6.95
C ASP A 58 5.53 3.22 5.44
N HIS A 59 6.12 2.31 4.66
CA HIS A 59 6.09 2.40 3.20
C HIS A 59 4.66 2.35 2.64
N GLN A 60 3.80 1.50 3.18
CA GLN A 60 2.40 1.42 2.76
C GLN A 60 1.64 2.73 3.04
N ILE A 61 1.83 3.31 4.23
CA ILE A 61 1.21 4.58 4.64
C ILE A 61 1.67 5.72 3.71
N ASP A 62 2.97 5.86 3.49
CA ASP A 62 3.52 6.92 2.63
C ASP A 62 3.01 6.79 1.19
N ARG A 63 2.96 5.56 0.65
CA ARG A 63 2.54 5.31 -0.74
C ARG A 63 1.07 5.64 -0.95
N ILE A 64 0.19 5.17 -0.07
CA ILE A 64 -1.25 5.46 -0.11
C ILE A 64 -1.48 6.96 0.01
N GLY A 65 -0.82 7.60 0.99
CA GLY A 65 -0.90 9.03 1.22
C GLY A 65 -0.55 9.85 -0.02
N ARG A 66 0.60 9.59 -0.63
CA ARG A 66 1.06 10.34 -1.80
C ARG A 66 0.24 10.06 -3.05
N THR A 67 -0.09 8.78 -3.28
CA THR A 67 -0.72 8.32 -4.55
C THR A 67 -2.19 8.69 -4.62
N PHE A 68 -2.94 8.47 -3.55
CA PHE A 68 -4.40 8.57 -3.57
C PHE A 68 -4.94 9.78 -2.80
N LEU A 69 -4.21 10.28 -1.80
CA LEU A 69 -4.66 11.41 -0.97
C LEU A 69 -3.95 12.73 -1.30
N ALA A 70 -2.91 12.69 -2.16
CA ALA A 70 -2.02 13.82 -2.42
C ALA A 70 -1.43 14.43 -1.12
N GLN A 71 -1.13 13.58 -0.12
CA GLN A 71 -0.56 13.98 1.17
C GLN A 71 0.75 13.26 1.44
N THR A 72 1.73 13.97 2.03
CA THR A 72 2.94 13.35 2.56
C THR A 72 2.75 13.03 4.03
N LEU A 73 2.80 11.75 4.38
CA LEU A 73 2.62 11.27 5.77
C LEU A 73 3.92 10.77 6.41
N SER A 74 5.03 10.74 5.67
CA SER A 74 6.33 10.22 6.15
C SER A 74 6.88 10.89 7.40
N CYS A 75 6.54 12.16 7.65
CA CYS A 75 6.98 12.87 8.87
C CYS A 75 6.40 12.25 10.15
N ALA A 76 5.21 11.62 10.05
CA ALA A 76 4.54 10.98 11.18
C ALA A 76 5.29 9.75 11.73
N ARG A 77 6.33 9.29 11.00
CA ARG A 77 7.22 8.22 11.45
C ARG A 77 7.97 8.60 12.73
N CYS A 78 8.35 9.87 12.88
CA CYS A 78 9.17 10.35 13.99
C CYS A 78 8.56 11.52 14.76
N HIS A 79 7.51 12.15 14.20
CA HIS A 79 6.91 13.36 14.74
C HIS A 79 5.39 13.22 14.81
N ASP A 80 4.74 13.97 15.70
CA ASP A 80 3.29 13.99 15.87
C ASP A 80 2.63 15.20 15.19
N HIS A 81 3.34 15.86 14.27
CA HIS A 81 2.88 17.06 13.57
C HIS A 81 3.02 16.93 12.04
N LYS A 82 2.14 17.63 11.32
CA LYS A 82 2.09 17.65 9.85
C LYS A 82 3.02 18.70 9.23
N PHE A 83 3.26 19.80 9.93
CA PHE A 83 4.15 20.89 9.54
C PHE A 83 5.06 21.22 10.71
N ASP A 84 6.25 21.76 10.48
CA ASP A 84 7.11 22.25 11.57
C ASP A 84 6.30 23.21 12.47
N PRO A 85 6.39 23.08 13.81
CA PRO A 85 5.73 23.97 14.75
C PRO A 85 6.05 25.46 14.52
#